data_AF-A0A328U459-F1
#
_entry.id   AF-A0A328U459-F1
#
_cell.length_a   1.000
_cell.length_b   1.000
_cell.length_c   1.000
_cell.angle_alpha   90.00
_cell.angle_beta   90.00
_cell.angle_gamma   90.00
#
_symmetry.space_group_name_H-M   'P 1'
#
loop_
_entity.id
_entity.type
_entity.pdbx_description
1 polymer ?
#
loop_
_entity_poly.entity_id
_entity_poly.type
_entity_poly.pdbx_seq_one_letter_code
_entity_poly.pdbx_strand_id
1 'polypeptide(L)'
;MSEIREEEKELAPVTIVLDDDPTGTQTVSGVTVLLKPDFEAIRAQLAGKPQGHALYVLTNSRSLPEAEAVRLIRRIKTDAERAAAEAHTAIRFLLRGDSTLRGHVFAEIEALGGGLGTALFVPAFPECGRVTRCGVHYLLTGETWTPVAETEFARDPVFGYKSATLQEWVQEASGGRRHLKAVTEREYAESGIAAAICRALREAEPGTIVIPDAESVEDRSKLRKGCEWRKKKAPGSSCAARQRSPRFAAA
;
A
#
# COMPACT_ATOMS: atom_id res chain seq x y z
N MET A 1 11.02 44.57 -18.16
CA MET A 1 9.98 43.53 -18.30
C MET A 1 10.66 42.18 -18.11
N SER A 2 10.73 41.72 -16.86
CA SER A 2 11.27 40.40 -16.53
C SER A 2 10.09 39.47 -16.29
N GLU A 3 9.90 38.53 -17.21
CA GLU A 3 8.93 37.45 -17.11
C GLU A 3 9.23 36.59 -15.88
N ILE A 4 8.37 36.67 -14.87
CA ILE A 4 8.35 35.69 -13.79
C ILE A 4 7.58 34.48 -14.33
N ARG A 5 8.32 33.46 -14.75
CA ARG A 5 7.78 32.10 -14.82
C ARG A 5 7.59 31.64 -13.38
N GLU A 6 6.40 31.82 -12.83
CA GLU A 6 5.95 31.00 -11.72
C GLU A 6 5.88 29.56 -12.27
N GLU A 7 6.93 28.78 -12.02
CA GLU A 7 6.78 27.32 -12.05
C GLU A 7 5.67 26.98 -11.06
N GLU A 8 4.49 26.62 -11.57
CA GLU A 8 3.43 26.02 -10.78
C GLU A 8 4.05 24.88 -9.99
N LYS A 9 4.27 25.11 -8.70
CA LYS A 9 4.80 24.11 -7.78
C LYS A 9 3.71 23.06 -7.65
N GLU A 10 3.78 22.03 -8.49
CA GLU A 10 2.81 20.94 -8.58
C GLU A 10 2.49 20.47 -7.15
N LEU A 11 1.28 20.80 -6.66
CA LEU A 11 0.90 20.48 -5.29
C LEU A 11 0.93 18.96 -5.14
N ALA A 12 1.66 18.47 -4.14
CA ALA A 12 1.72 17.05 -3.86
C ALA A 12 0.29 16.49 -3.64
N PRO A 13 -0.08 15.37 -4.29
CA PRO A 13 -1.41 14.82 -4.18
C PRO A 13 -1.72 14.39 -2.75
N VAL A 14 -2.96 14.58 -2.31
CA VAL A 14 -3.42 14.08 -1.02
C VAL A 14 -3.45 12.56 -1.05
N THR A 15 -2.88 11.95 0.00
CA THR A 15 -2.83 10.48 0.15
C THR A 15 -4.02 10.01 0.96
N ILE A 16 -4.96 9.32 0.33
CA ILE A 16 -6.07 8.66 1.01
C ILE A 16 -5.62 7.27 1.42
N VAL A 17 -5.46 7.07 2.73
CA VAL A 17 -5.01 5.80 3.32
C VAL A 17 -6.23 5.03 3.78
N LEU A 18 -6.48 3.86 3.19
CA LEU A 18 -7.57 2.97 3.60
C LEU A 18 -7.01 1.91 4.56
N ASP A 19 -7.38 1.98 5.84
CA ASP A 19 -6.89 1.10 6.89
C ASP A 19 -7.91 -0.02 7.16
N ASP A 20 -7.51 -1.26 6.91
CA ASP A 20 -8.37 -2.44 7.01
C ASP A 20 -8.74 -2.83 8.45
N ASP A 21 -8.14 -2.15 9.44
CA ASP A 21 -8.31 -2.43 10.86
C ASP A 21 -8.22 -1.21 11.79
N PRO A 22 -9.08 -1.14 12.84
CA PRO A 22 -9.04 -0.05 13.82
C PRO A 22 -7.72 0.05 14.59
N THR A 23 -7.00 -1.03 14.85
CA THR A 23 -5.73 -0.96 15.61
C THR A 23 -4.62 -0.28 14.82
N GLY A 24 -4.71 -0.28 13.49
CA GLY A 24 -3.76 0.41 12.62
C GLY A 24 -3.77 1.92 12.83
N THR A 25 -4.96 2.52 12.91
CA THR A 25 -5.14 3.98 13.03
C THR A 25 -4.64 4.55 14.36
N GLN A 26 -4.51 3.74 15.41
CA GLN A 26 -4.01 4.16 16.74
C GLN A 26 -2.50 4.46 16.76
N THR A 27 -1.78 4.05 15.72
CA THR A 27 -0.31 4.21 15.63
C THR A 27 0.11 5.48 14.86
N VAL A 28 -0.85 6.33 14.48
CA VAL A 28 -0.61 7.51 13.65
C VAL A 28 -0.93 8.79 14.44
N SER A 29 -0.05 9.78 14.36
CA SER A 29 -0.22 11.09 14.98
C SER A 29 -0.09 12.20 13.95
N GLY A 30 -0.76 13.33 14.19
CA GLY A 30 -0.70 14.50 13.29
C GLY A 30 -1.38 14.30 11.94
N VAL A 31 -2.35 13.40 11.85
CA VAL A 31 -3.13 13.11 10.62
C VAL A 31 -4.63 13.18 10.91
N THR A 32 -5.41 13.41 9.86
CA THR A 32 -6.87 13.32 9.94
C THR A 32 -7.32 11.87 9.77
N VAL A 33 -8.19 11.38 10.65
CA VAL A 33 -8.80 10.04 10.57
C VAL A 33 -10.31 10.14 10.44
N LEU A 34 -10.87 9.55 9.38
CA LEU A 34 -12.30 9.36 9.19
C LEU A 34 -12.71 7.96 9.65
N LEU A 35 -13.52 7.91 10.71
CA LEU A 35 -14.08 6.66 11.24
C LEU A 35 -15.33 6.20 10.47
N LYS A 36 -16.01 7.14 9.81
CA LYS A 36 -17.19 6.90 8.98
C LYS A 36 -16.99 7.60 7.64
N PRO A 37 -16.56 6.89 6.60
CA PRO A 37 -16.28 7.49 5.29
C PRO A 37 -17.55 7.55 4.45
N ASP A 38 -18.37 8.56 4.73
CA ASP A 38 -19.38 9.03 3.79
C ASP A 38 -18.82 10.14 2.89
N PHE A 39 -19.54 10.42 1.81
CA PHE A 39 -19.11 11.40 0.82
C PHE A 39 -18.89 12.80 1.41
N GLU A 40 -19.78 13.26 2.29
CA GLU A 40 -19.71 14.62 2.85
C GLU A 40 -18.49 14.78 3.76
N ALA A 41 -18.18 13.77 4.56
CA ALA A 41 -16.99 13.73 5.38
C ALA A 41 -15.71 13.77 4.52
N ILE A 42 -15.64 12.97 3.46
CA ILE A 42 -14.49 12.97 2.54
C ILE A 42 -14.35 14.33 1.84
N ARG A 43 -15.47 14.87 1.33
CA ARG A 43 -15.54 16.18 0.66
C ARG A 43 -15.05 17.31 1.55
N ALA A 44 -15.54 17.39 2.78
CA ALA A 44 -15.12 18.41 3.74
C ALA A 44 -13.61 18.36 4.01
N GLN A 45 -13.04 17.16 4.17
CA GLN A 45 -11.60 17.01 4.43
C GLN A 45 -10.74 17.38 3.21
N LEU A 46 -11.13 16.98 2.00
CA LEU A 46 -10.40 17.34 0.79
C LEU A 46 -10.48 18.85 0.50
N ALA A 47 -11.65 19.47 0.68
CA ALA A 47 -11.80 20.92 0.55
C ALA A 47 -10.96 21.70 1.58
N GLY A 48 -10.87 21.20 2.80
CA GLY A 48 -10.09 21.80 3.88
C GLY A 48 -8.57 21.60 3.81
N LYS A 49 -8.08 20.81 2.84
CA LYS A 49 -6.68 20.31 2.73
C LYS A 49 -6.23 19.59 4.00
N PRO A 50 -6.27 18.25 4.04
CA PRO A 50 -6.02 17.50 5.27
C PRO A 50 -4.59 17.70 5.78
N GLN A 51 -4.43 17.71 7.10
CA GLN A 51 -3.14 17.86 7.76
C GLN A 51 -2.15 16.79 7.27
N GLY A 52 -0.92 17.21 6.94
CA GLY A 52 0.13 16.30 6.46
C GLY A 52 -0.09 15.71 5.07
N HIS A 53 -1.01 16.29 4.27
CA HIS A 53 -1.36 15.79 2.93
C HIS A 53 -1.84 14.32 2.93
N ALA A 54 -2.39 13.85 4.06
CA ALA A 54 -2.89 12.49 4.20
C ALA A 54 -4.24 12.46 4.91
N LEU A 55 -5.17 11.69 4.36
CA LEU A 55 -6.49 11.41 4.91
C LEU A 55 -6.58 9.92 5.23
N TYR A 56 -6.59 9.56 6.50
CA TYR A 56 -6.79 8.18 6.93
C TYR A 56 -8.28 7.88 6.96
N VAL A 57 -8.65 6.73 6.43
CA VAL A 57 -10.03 6.24 6.39
C VAL A 57 -10.01 4.84 7.00
N LEU A 58 -10.69 4.69 8.14
CA LEU A 58 -10.89 3.39 8.73
C LEU A 58 -11.97 2.65 7.93
N THR A 59 -11.60 1.57 7.24
CA THR A 59 -12.55 0.70 6.54
C THR A 59 -13.02 -0.43 7.46
N ASN A 60 -12.16 -0.88 8.38
CA ASN A 60 -12.37 -2.08 9.20
C ASN A 60 -12.78 -3.30 8.34
N SER A 61 -12.26 -3.37 7.10
CA SER A 61 -12.68 -4.35 6.11
C SER A 61 -12.30 -5.79 6.47
N ARG A 62 -11.33 -6.02 7.37
CA ARG A 62 -11.02 -7.37 7.88
C ARG A 62 -12.18 -8.02 8.63
N SER A 63 -13.06 -7.20 9.21
CA SER A 63 -14.25 -7.68 9.92
C SER A 63 -15.44 -7.97 9.00
N LEU A 64 -15.30 -7.71 7.69
CA LEU A 64 -16.36 -7.85 6.70
C LEU A 64 -16.14 -9.10 5.84
N PRO A 65 -17.21 -9.70 5.28
CA PRO A 65 -17.08 -10.61 4.14
C PRO A 65 -16.37 -9.93 2.96
N GLU A 66 -15.60 -10.69 2.18
CA GLU A 66 -14.80 -10.16 1.06
C GLU A 66 -15.64 -9.30 0.10
N ALA A 67 -16.82 -9.76 -0.29
CA ALA A 67 -17.70 -9.03 -1.19
C ALA A 67 -18.17 -7.68 -0.63
N GLU A 68 -18.34 -7.57 0.69
CA GLU A 68 -18.69 -6.32 1.36
C GLU A 68 -17.48 -5.39 1.45
N ALA A 69 -16.30 -5.92 1.78
CA ALA A 69 -15.04 -5.17 1.75
C ALA A 69 -14.80 -4.56 0.36
N VAL A 70 -14.95 -5.34 -0.72
CA VAL A 70 -14.81 -4.86 -2.10
C VAL A 70 -15.80 -3.74 -2.42
N ARG A 71 -17.08 -3.90 -2.04
CA ARG A 71 -18.10 -2.85 -2.23
C ARG A 71 -17.75 -1.57 -1.49
N LEU A 72 -17.29 -1.68 -0.24
CA LEU A 72 -16.87 -0.56 0.59
C LEU A 72 -15.70 0.20 -0.04
N ILE A 73 -14.64 -0.50 -0.46
CA ILE A 73 -13.47 0.13 -1.09
C ILE A 73 -13.84 0.83 -2.39
N ARG A 74 -14.67 0.20 -3.24
CA ARG A 74 -15.14 0.82 -4.49
C ARG A 74 -15.96 2.09 -4.22
N ARG A 75 -16.87 2.05 -3.25
CA ARG A 75 -17.65 3.22 -2.85
C ARG A 75 -16.74 4.36 -2.40
N ILE A 76 -15.82 4.10 -1.47
CA ILE A 76 -14.90 5.11 -0.94
C ILE A 76 -14.04 5.69 -2.07
N LYS A 77 -13.55 4.85 -2.99
CA LYS A 77 -12.80 5.32 -4.16
C LYS A 77 -13.64 6.29 -5.01
N THR A 78 -14.86 5.91 -5.38
CA THR A 78 -15.74 6.76 -6.19
C THR A 78 -16.09 8.07 -5.50
N ASP A 79 -16.42 8.02 -4.20
CA ASP A 79 -16.75 9.21 -3.41
C ASP A 79 -15.55 10.15 -3.30
N ALA A 80 -14.36 9.59 -3.06
CA ALA A 80 -13.12 10.35 -2.99
C ALA A 80 -12.72 10.97 -4.34
N GLU A 81 -12.85 10.25 -5.45
CA GLU A 81 -12.58 10.77 -6.79
C GLU A 81 -13.54 11.91 -7.15
N ARG A 82 -14.83 11.78 -6.79
CA ARG A 82 -15.81 12.85 -6.97
C ARG A 82 -15.46 14.08 -6.12
N ALA A 83 -15.20 13.88 -4.84
CA ALA A 83 -14.84 14.96 -3.92
C ALA A 83 -13.51 15.67 -4.31
N ALA A 84 -12.54 14.91 -4.79
CA ALA A 84 -11.27 15.41 -5.29
C ALA A 84 -11.45 16.30 -6.53
N ALA A 85 -12.32 15.89 -7.46
CA ALA A 85 -12.66 16.69 -8.63
C ALA A 85 -13.34 18.01 -8.25
N GLU A 86 -14.30 17.99 -7.31
CA GLU A 86 -14.95 19.19 -6.78
C GLU A 86 -13.97 20.14 -6.06
N ALA A 87 -13.00 19.59 -5.34
CA ALA A 87 -11.99 20.35 -4.61
C ALA A 87 -10.75 20.71 -5.46
N HIS A 88 -10.73 20.40 -6.76
CA HIS A 88 -9.57 20.54 -7.64
C HIS A 88 -8.26 20.01 -7.01
N THR A 89 -8.35 18.89 -6.31
CA THR A 89 -7.26 18.32 -5.52
C THR A 89 -6.83 16.98 -6.12
N ALA A 90 -5.56 16.85 -6.48
CA ALA A 90 -5.02 15.55 -6.89
C ALA A 90 -5.01 14.58 -5.69
N ILE A 91 -5.46 13.34 -5.90
CA ILE A 91 -5.47 12.31 -4.87
C ILE A 91 -4.71 11.06 -5.31
N ARG A 92 -4.20 10.31 -4.33
CA ARG A 92 -3.70 8.94 -4.51
C ARG A 92 -4.22 8.04 -3.39
N PHE A 93 -4.41 6.76 -3.68
CA PHE A 93 -4.78 5.78 -2.67
C PHE A 93 -3.57 4.98 -2.18
N LEU A 94 -3.57 4.66 -0.89
CA LEU A 94 -2.68 3.71 -0.24
C LEU A 94 -3.53 2.75 0.59
N LEU A 95 -3.38 1.45 0.38
CA LEU A 95 -3.96 0.45 1.27
C LEU A 95 -3.03 0.26 2.47
N ARG A 96 -3.58 0.25 3.66
CA ARG A 96 -2.88 -0.11 4.88
C ARG A 96 -3.48 -1.39 5.40
N GLY A 97 -2.62 -2.33 5.73
CA GLY A 97 -3.04 -3.65 6.15
C GLY A 97 -2.07 -4.31 7.10
N ASP A 98 -2.42 -5.53 7.50
CA ASP A 98 -1.63 -6.32 8.43
C ASP A 98 -0.28 -6.74 7.83
N SER A 99 0.81 -6.50 8.56
CA SER A 99 2.15 -6.89 8.13
C SER A 99 2.29 -8.42 8.10
N THR A 100 1.53 -9.13 8.92
CA THR A 100 1.47 -10.60 8.94
C THR A 100 0.47 -11.18 7.92
N LEU A 101 0.27 -10.46 6.81
CA LEU A 101 -0.40 -10.92 5.58
C LEU A 101 -1.92 -11.16 5.64
N ARG A 102 -2.56 -10.93 6.79
CA ARG A 102 -4.02 -11.11 6.94
C ARG A 102 -4.82 -9.99 6.28
N GLY A 103 -6.05 -10.33 5.90
CA GLY A 103 -7.03 -9.42 5.29
C GLY A 103 -7.32 -9.75 3.82
N HIS A 104 -8.25 -9.01 3.23
CA HIS A 104 -8.71 -9.21 1.85
C HIS A 104 -7.71 -8.61 0.83
N VAL A 105 -6.42 -8.97 0.94
CA VAL A 105 -5.30 -8.24 0.33
C VAL A 105 -5.49 -7.97 -1.15
N PHE A 106 -5.69 -9.03 -1.95
CA PHE A 106 -5.80 -8.88 -3.41
C PHE A 106 -7.14 -8.33 -3.84
N ALA A 107 -8.23 -8.67 -3.13
CA ALA A 107 -9.56 -8.16 -3.43
C ALA A 107 -9.63 -6.64 -3.22
N GLU A 108 -9.01 -6.11 -2.16
CA GLU A 108 -8.92 -4.67 -1.91
C GLU A 108 -8.02 -3.96 -2.92
N ILE A 109 -6.87 -4.55 -3.27
CA ILE A 109 -5.99 -4.04 -4.34
C ILE A 109 -6.76 -3.94 -5.67
N GLU A 110 -7.53 -4.97 -6.00
CA GLU A 110 -8.35 -5.02 -7.20
C GLU A 110 -9.48 -3.98 -7.19
N ALA A 111 -10.16 -3.84 -6.05
CA ALA A 111 -11.22 -2.87 -5.85
C ALA A 111 -10.77 -1.42 -6.08
N LEU A 112 -9.49 -1.11 -5.80
CA LEU A 112 -8.89 0.20 -6.11
C LEU A 112 -8.48 0.40 -7.57
N GLY A 113 -8.63 -0.61 -8.42
CA GLY A 113 -8.20 -0.57 -9.82
C GLY A 113 -6.89 -1.31 -10.10
N GLY A 114 -6.34 -2.03 -9.11
CA GLY A 114 -5.17 -2.91 -9.29
C GLY A 114 -5.44 -4.16 -10.14
N GLY A 115 -6.69 -4.40 -10.55
CA GLY A 115 -7.01 -5.39 -11.60
C GLY A 115 -6.56 -4.97 -13.00
N LEU A 116 -6.36 -3.66 -13.23
CA LEU A 116 -5.98 -3.09 -14.53
C LEU A 116 -4.54 -2.57 -14.56
N GLY A 117 -3.81 -2.64 -13.44
CA GLY A 117 -2.44 -2.13 -13.30
C GLY A 117 -1.56 -3.02 -12.42
N THR A 118 -0.34 -2.59 -12.14
CA THR A 118 0.58 -3.29 -11.24
C THR A 118 0.33 -2.85 -9.80
N ALA A 119 0.66 -3.69 -8.82
CA ALA A 119 0.57 -3.31 -7.40
C ALA A 119 1.91 -3.51 -6.69
N LEU A 120 2.32 -2.56 -5.86
CA LEU A 120 3.42 -2.75 -4.92
C LEU A 120 2.85 -3.20 -3.58
N PHE A 121 3.19 -4.41 -3.15
CA PHE A 121 2.85 -4.89 -1.81
C PHE A 121 4.11 -5.04 -0.97
N VAL A 122 4.19 -4.28 0.13
CA VAL A 122 5.35 -4.28 1.03
C VAL A 122 4.87 -4.67 2.43
N PRO A 123 4.91 -5.96 2.80
CA PRO A 123 4.48 -6.40 4.14
C PRO A 123 5.49 -6.05 5.23
N ALA A 124 6.76 -5.83 4.87
CA ALA A 124 7.81 -5.49 5.81
C ALA A 124 7.46 -4.24 6.64
N PHE A 125 7.56 -4.41 7.96
CA PHE A 125 7.41 -3.36 8.96
C PHE A 125 8.51 -3.49 10.03
N PRO A 126 9.76 -3.12 9.71
CA PRO A 126 10.93 -3.40 10.54
C PRO A 126 10.89 -2.78 11.93
N GLU A 127 10.24 -1.62 12.11
CA GLU A 127 10.07 -1.00 13.45
C GLU A 127 9.27 -1.86 14.42
N CYS A 128 8.48 -2.79 13.89
CA CYS A 128 7.76 -3.76 14.68
C CYS A 128 8.33 -5.17 14.49
N GLY A 129 9.55 -5.32 13.98
CA GLY A 129 10.21 -6.62 13.83
C GLY A 129 9.60 -7.49 12.73
N ARG A 130 9.05 -6.90 11.66
CA ARG A 130 8.59 -7.66 10.47
C ARG A 130 9.47 -7.33 9.27
N VAL A 131 10.09 -8.33 8.66
CA VAL A 131 11.01 -8.14 7.53
C VAL A 131 10.74 -9.15 6.43
N THR A 132 11.12 -8.82 5.20
CA THR A 132 11.08 -9.76 4.08
C THR A 132 12.49 -9.97 3.57
N ARG A 133 12.94 -11.23 3.53
CA ARG A 133 14.28 -11.64 3.12
C ARG A 133 14.21 -12.79 2.14
N CYS A 134 14.79 -12.63 0.96
CA CYS A 134 14.79 -13.65 -0.09
C CYS A 134 13.37 -14.20 -0.37
N GLY A 135 12.36 -13.33 -0.36
CA GLY A 135 10.97 -13.72 -0.58
C GLY A 135 10.27 -14.44 0.60
N VAL A 136 10.94 -14.66 1.74
CA VAL A 136 10.32 -15.18 2.97
C VAL A 136 10.02 -14.02 3.92
N HIS A 137 8.83 -14.00 4.51
CA HIS A 137 8.44 -12.99 5.49
C HIS A 137 8.69 -13.49 6.91
N TYR A 138 9.36 -12.69 7.73
CA TYR A 138 9.78 -13.04 9.09
C TYR A 138 9.18 -12.09 10.13
N LEU A 139 8.94 -12.65 11.31
CA LEU A 139 8.60 -11.97 12.54
C LEU A 139 9.73 -12.16 13.56
N LEU A 140 10.16 -11.08 14.19
CA LEU A 140 11.04 -11.11 15.35
C LEU A 140 10.23 -11.43 16.60
N THR A 141 10.49 -12.59 17.19
CA THR A 141 9.91 -13.02 18.46
C THR A 141 11.04 -13.17 19.47
N GLY A 142 11.12 -12.24 20.44
CA GLY A 142 12.30 -12.12 21.29
C GLY A 142 13.54 -11.77 20.45
N GLU A 143 14.51 -12.68 20.41
CA GLU A 143 15.74 -12.53 19.61
C GLU A 143 15.75 -13.40 18.35
N THR A 144 14.68 -14.15 18.09
CA THR A 144 14.60 -15.13 17.01
C THR A 144 13.76 -14.63 15.84
N TRP A 145 14.30 -14.69 14.63
CA TRP A 145 13.54 -14.47 13.39
C TRP A 145 12.80 -15.75 13.01
N THR A 146 11.48 -15.73 13.15
CA THR A 146 10.60 -16.85 12.82
C THR A 146 9.87 -16.56 11.51
N PRO A 147 9.85 -17.47 10.51
CA PRO A 147 9.00 -17.31 9.34
C PRO A 147 7.54 -17.10 9.77
N VAL A 148 6.86 -16.09 9.23
CA VAL A 148 5.47 -15.80 9.65
C VAL A 148 4.55 -16.99 9.36
N ALA A 149 4.86 -17.78 8.32
CA ALA A 149 4.18 -19.04 8.00
C ALA A 149 4.17 -20.08 9.15
N GLU A 150 5.11 -20.01 10.09
CA GLU A 150 5.22 -20.95 11.22
C GLU A 150 4.53 -20.44 12.50
N THR A 151 4.10 -19.17 12.49
CA THR A 151 3.48 -18.49 13.64
C THR A 151 1.98 -18.73 13.72
N GLU A 152 1.36 -18.27 14.81
CA GLU A 152 -0.09 -18.24 14.98
C GLU A 152 -0.81 -17.41 13.90
N PHE A 153 -0.16 -16.42 13.29
CA PHE A 153 -0.77 -15.58 12.25
C PHE A 153 -1.12 -16.37 10.99
N ALA A 154 -0.32 -17.36 10.62
CA ALA A 154 -0.59 -18.27 9.50
C ALA A 154 -1.70 -19.28 9.82
N ARG A 155 -2.03 -19.47 11.10
CA ARG A 155 -3.10 -20.35 11.58
C ARG A 155 -4.40 -19.58 11.90
N ASP A 156 -4.51 -18.33 11.44
CA ASP A 156 -5.71 -17.52 11.61
C ASP A 156 -6.94 -18.22 11.01
N PRO A 157 -8.08 -18.28 11.71
CA PRO A 157 -9.25 -19.03 11.24
C PRO A 157 -9.94 -18.41 10.02
N VAL A 158 -9.67 -17.14 9.72
CA VAL A 158 -10.29 -16.40 8.61
C VAL A 158 -9.30 -16.18 7.48
N PHE A 159 -8.06 -15.79 7.80
CA PHE A 159 -7.03 -15.38 6.84
C PHE A 159 -5.75 -16.23 6.92
N GLY A 160 -5.83 -17.44 7.48
CA GLY A 160 -4.70 -18.36 7.57
C GLY A 160 -4.19 -18.78 6.19
N TYR A 161 -2.94 -19.21 6.16
CA TYR A 161 -2.23 -19.64 4.95
C TYR A 161 -1.15 -20.67 5.30
N LYS A 162 -0.74 -21.49 4.33
CA LYS A 162 0.28 -22.54 4.52
C LYS A 162 1.60 -22.22 3.83
N SER A 163 1.58 -21.25 2.91
CA SER A 163 2.72 -20.86 2.10
C SER A 163 3.90 -20.34 2.92
N ALA A 164 5.09 -20.86 2.65
CA ALA A 164 6.33 -20.47 3.33
C ALA A 164 6.95 -19.22 2.72
N THR A 165 6.86 -19.09 1.40
CA THR A 165 7.33 -17.92 0.66
C THR A 165 6.19 -16.98 0.28
N LEU A 166 6.51 -15.70 0.07
CA LEU A 166 5.54 -14.72 -0.44
C LEU A 166 5.08 -15.06 -1.85
N GLN A 167 5.90 -15.74 -2.65
CA GLN A 167 5.51 -16.22 -3.98
C GLN A 167 4.38 -17.24 -3.90
N GLU A 168 4.55 -18.28 -3.09
CA GLU A 168 3.52 -19.28 -2.83
C GLU A 168 2.29 -18.63 -2.20
N TRP A 169 2.48 -17.71 -1.26
CA TRP A 169 1.38 -17.02 -0.58
C TRP A 169 0.54 -16.20 -1.56
N VAL A 170 1.15 -15.50 -2.53
CA VAL A 170 0.38 -14.82 -3.58
C VAL A 170 -0.45 -15.82 -4.39
N GLN A 171 0.08 -17.00 -4.71
CA GLN A 171 -0.70 -18.03 -5.41
C GLN A 171 -1.86 -18.54 -4.55
N GLU A 172 -1.60 -18.90 -3.31
CA GLU A 172 -2.60 -19.42 -2.36
C GLU A 172 -3.72 -18.39 -2.13
N ALA A 173 -3.38 -17.20 -1.67
CA ALA A 173 -4.36 -16.18 -1.28
C ALA A 173 -5.06 -15.51 -2.47
N SER A 174 -4.57 -15.67 -3.70
CA SER A 174 -5.28 -15.20 -4.91
C SER A 174 -6.09 -16.29 -5.63
N GLY A 175 -5.96 -17.56 -5.20
CA GLY A 175 -6.51 -18.71 -5.93
C GLY A 175 -5.83 -18.92 -7.29
N GLY A 176 -4.53 -18.64 -7.39
CA GLY A 176 -3.72 -18.81 -8.61
C GLY A 176 -3.94 -17.74 -9.69
N ARG A 177 -4.69 -16.68 -9.40
CA ARG A 177 -5.07 -15.65 -10.40
C ARG A 177 -4.06 -14.51 -10.55
N ARG A 178 -3.06 -14.44 -9.68
CA ARG A 178 -2.11 -13.32 -9.62
C ARG A 178 -0.69 -13.81 -9.82
N HIS A 179 0.08 -13.09 -10.62
CA HIS A 179 1.52 -13.28 -10.72
C HIS A 179 2.24 -12.42 -9.70
N LEU A 180 3.40 -12.89 -9.28
CA LEU A 180 4.30 -12.16 -8.41
C LEU A 180 5.60 -11.84 -9.15
N LYS A 181 6.06 -10.61 -8.99
CA LYS A 181 7.44 -10.20 -9.29
C LYS A 181 8.15 -9.92 -7.96
N ALA A 182 8.98 -10.86 -7.52
CA ALA A 182 9.90 -10.62 -6.42
C ALA A 182 10.95 -9.60 -6.86
N VAL A 183 11.31 -8.68 -5.96
CA VAL A 183 12.46 -7.79 -6.13
C VAL A 183 13.36 -7.99 -4.92
N THR A 184 14.50 -8.62 -5.13
CA THR A 184 15.38 -9.11 -4.07
C THR A 184 16.63 -8.25 -3.93
N GLU A 185 17.43 -8.51 -2.88
CA GLU A 185 18.72 -7.84 -2.69
C GLU A 185 19.67 -7.94 -3.90
N ARG A 186 19.57 -9.03 -4.68
CA ARG A 186 20.34 -9.19 -5.91
C ARG A 186 20.04 -8.10 -6.93
N GLU A 187 18.77 -7.75 -7.11
CA GLU A 187 18.36 -6.68 -8.03
C GLU A 187 18.74 -5.29 -7.48
N TYR A 188 18.81 -5.15 -6.15
CA TYR A 188 19.27 -3.93 -5.49
C TYR A 188 20.76 -3.70 -5.70
N ALA A 189 21.58 -4.76 -5.67
CA ALA A 189 23.03 -4.65 -5.86
C ALA A 189 23.41 -4.06 -7.23
N GLU A 190 22.58 -4.29 -8.26
CA GLU A 190 22.84 -3.80 -9.62
C GLU A 190 22.55 -2.31 -9.81
N SER A 191 21.50 -1.79 -9.16
CA SER A 191 20.93 -0.48 -9.52
C SER A 191 20.44 0.36 -8.33
N GLY A 192 20.50 -0.19 -7.12
CA GLY A 192 19.88 0.34 -5.92
C GLY A 192 18.37 0.07 -5.87
N ILE A 193 17.83 0.08 -4.65
CA ILE A 193 16.43 -0.27 -4.35
C ILE A 193 15.43 0.57 -5.17
N ALA A 194 15.57 1.90 -5.20
CA ALA A 194 14.60 2.76 -5.87
C ALA A 194 14.54 2.51 -7.39
N ALA A 195 15.68 2.28 -8.04
CA ALA A 195 15.74 2.00 -9.47
C ALA A 195 15.16 0.61 -9.78
N ALA A 196 15.51 -0.40 -8.98
CA ALA A 196 15.00 -1.76 -9.13
C ALA A 196 13.46 -1.80 -9.04
N ILE A 197 12.86 -1.11 -8.07
CA ILE A 197 11.40 -1.02 -7.94
C ILE A 197 10.76 -0.25 -9.08
N CYS A 198 11.34 0.88 -9.47
CA CYS A 198 10.84 1.66 -10.59
C CYS A 198 10.83 0.82 -11.88
N ARG A 199 11.89 0.05 -12.13
CA ARG A 199 12.01 -0.90 -13.24
C ARG A 199 10.93 -2.00 -13.14
N ALA A 200 10.88 -2.71 -12.02
CA ALA A 200 9.94 -3.81 -11.80
C ALA A 200 8.46 -3.38 -12.00
N LEU A 201 8.07 -2.21 -11.47
CA LEU A 201 6.71 -1.70 -11.63
C LEU A 201 6.37 -1.22 -13.05
N ARG A 202 7.37 -0.89 -13.87
CA ARG A 202 7.18 -0.46 -15.27
C ARG A 202 7.12 -1.64 -16.23
N GLU A 203 7.92 -2.67 -15.97
CA GLU A 203 8.06 -3.84 -16.84
C GLU A 203 7.05 -4.94 -16.51
N ALA A 204 6.47 -4.93 -15.31
CA ALA A 204 5.48 -5.92 -14.91
C ALA A 204 4.17 -5.77 -15.69
N GLU A 205 3.62 -6.91 -16.11
CA GLU A 205 2.33 -6.99 -16.78
C GLU A 205 1.19 -6.56 -15.84
N PRO A 206 0.07 -6.02 -16.37
CA PRO A 206 -1.10 -5.69 -15.58
C PRO A 206 -1.56 -6.87 -14.71
N GLY A 207 -1.92 -6.57 -13.47
CA GLY A 207 -2.33 -7.57 -12.47
C GLY A 207 -1.19 -8.22 -11.69
N THR A 208 0.07 -7.97 -12.05
CA THR A 208 1.24 -8.45 -11.31
C THR A 208 1.39 -7.72 -9.97
N ILE A 209 1.67 -8.50 -8.91
CA ILE A 209 2.03 -8.01 -7.59
C ILE A 209 3.55 -7.96 -7.48
N VAL A 210 4.11 -6.77 -7.39
CA VAL A 210 5.53 -6.56 -7.10
C VAL A 210 5.72 -6.61 -5.59
N ILE A 211 6.54 -7.54 -5.12
CA ILE A 211 6.88 -7.69 -3.70
C ILE A 211 8.39 -7.56 -3.53
N PRO A 212 8.87 -6.51 -2.84
CA PRO A 212 10.27 -6.35 -2.53
C PRO A 212 10.69 -7.02 -1.22
N ASP A 213 11.95 -7.44 -1.17
CA ASP A 213 12.68 -7.64 0.09
C ASP A 213 12.87 -6.29 0.80
N ALA A 214 12.74 -6.28 2.11
CA ALA A 214 12.97 -5.11 2.94
C ALA A 214 13.23 -5.53 4.38
N GLU A 215 14.38 -5.11 4.90
CA GLU A 215 14.86 -5.48 6.23
C GLU A 215 14.92 -4.28 7.18
N SER A 216 15.00 -3.07 6.63
CA SER A 216 15.17 -1.85 7.39
C SER A 216 14.15 -0.77 7.03
N VAL A 217 14.03 0.22 7.93
CA VAL A 217 13.27 1.45 7.69
C VAL A 217 13.81 2.20 6.48
N GLU A 218 15.13 2.14 6.27
CA GLU A 218 15.80 2.79 5.15
C GLU A 218 15.42 2.14 3.81
N ASP A 219 15.36 0.81 3.75
CA ASP A 219 14.93 0.07 2.56
C ASP A 219 13.52 0.51 2.18
N ARG A 220 12.59 0.52 3.15
CA ARG A 220 11.21 0.97 2.90
C ARG A 220 11.14 2.42 2.39
N SER A 221 11.97 3.31 2.92
CA SER A 221 12.08 4.68 2.41
C SER A 221 12.55 4.72 0.95
N LYS A 222 13.52 3.87 0.58
CA LYS A 222 14.00 3.73 -0.80
C LYS A 222 12.95 3.08 -1.72
N LEU A 223 12.18 2.09 -1.24
CA LEU A 223 11.06 1.48 -1.97
C LEU A 223 10.00 2.52 -2.35
N ARG A 224 9.65 3.42 -1.41
CA ARG A 224 8.73 4.54 -1.67
C ARG A 224 9.24 5.45 -2.79
N LYS A 225 10.53 5.83 -2.75
CA LYS A 225 11.16 6.64 -3.80
C LYS A 225 11.05 5.97 -5.17
N GLY A 226 11.20 4.64 -5.24
CA GLY A 226 11.02 3.88 -6.48
C GLY A 226 9.62 4.00 -7.08
N CYS A 227 8.57 3.97 -6.25
CA CYS A 227 7.19 4.23 -6.69
C CYS A 227 7.01 5.65 -7.25
N GLU A 228 7.59 6.65 -6.60
CA GLU A 228 7.52 8.04 -7.04
C GLU A 228 8.24 8.25 -8.37
N TRP A 229 9.41 7.63 -8.54
CA TRP A 229 10.14 7.66 -9.80
C TRP A 229 9.34 7.04 -10.95
N ARG A 230 8.65 5.92 -10.70
CA ARG A 230 7.79 5.30 -11.71
C ARG A 230 6.67 6.24 -12.15
N LYS A 231 6.00 6.93 -11.21
CA LYS A 231 4.94 7.89 -11.54
C LYS A 231 5.44 9.03 -12.44
N LYS A 232 6.61 9.59 -12.13
CA LYS A 232 7.23 10.66 -12.95
C LYS A 232 7.58 10.18 -14.37
N LYS A 233 8.00 8.91 -14.51
CA LYS A 233 8.42 8.35 -15.81
C LYS A 233 7.28 7.74 -16.64
N ALA A 234 6.12 7.46 -16.04
CA ALA A 234 4.97 6.86 -16.71
C ALA A 234 3.64 7.43 -16.15
N PRO A 235 3.36 8.73 -16.38
CA PRO A 235 2.12 9.36 -15.94
C PRO A 235 0.91 8.67 -16.60
N GLY A 236 -0.09 8.29 -15.80
CA GLY A 236 -1.31 7.61 -16.28
C GLY A 236 -1.39 6.10 -16.01
N SER A 237 -0.28 5.47 -15.65
CA SER A 237 -0.30 4.06 -15.23
C SER A 237 -0.79 3.95 -13.78
N SER A 238 -1.80 3.12 -13.48
CA SER A 238 -2.26 2.91 -12.09
C SER A 238 -1.26 2.03 -11.34
N CYS A 239 -0.98 2.37 -10.08
CA CYS A 239 -0.20 1.51 -9.18
C CYS A 239 -0.81 1.60 -7.78
N ALA A 240 -1.41 0.52 -7.32
CA ALA A 240 -1.85 0.39 -5.95
C ALA A 240 -0.64 0.06 -5.08
N ALA A 241 -0.48 0.75 -3.96
CA ALA A 241 0.49 0.38 -2.95
C ALA A 241 -0.24 -0.15 -1.71
N ARG A 242 0.30 -1.19 -1.07
CA ARG A 242 -0.18 -1.66 0.23
C ARG A 242 0.97 -1.80 1.22
N GLN A 243 0.88 -1.10 2.36
CA GLN A 243 1.93 -1.04 3.38
C GLN A 243 1.33 -0.65 4.75
N ARG A 244 1.80 -1.30 5.82
CA ARG A 244 1.39 -1.05 7.22
C ARG A 244 1.93 0.26 7.80
N SER A 245 3.15 0.67 7.46
CA SER A 245 3.78 1.84 8.11
C SER A 245 3.08 3.17 7.78
N PRO A 246 2.72 4.00 8.78
CA PRO A 246 2.08 5.30 8.52
C PRO A 246 3.01 6.29 7.81
N ARG A 247 4.33 6.14 7.99
CA ARG A 247 5.36 6.95 7.34
C ARG A 247 5.47 6.68 5.85
N PHE A 248 4.82 5.64 5.33
CA PHE A 248 4.77 5.39 3.89
C PHE A 248 3.79 6.34 3.18
N ALA A 249 2.79 6.85 3.91
CA ALA A 249 1.76 7.76 3.38
C ALA A 249 2.18 9.24 3.45
N ALA A 250 2.94 9.62 4.47
CA ALA A 250 3.31 11.01 4.76
C ALA A 250 4.56 11.43 3.97
N ALA A 251 4.35 12.02 2.79
CA ALA A 251 5.32 12.84 2.05
C ALA A 251 4.61 13.64 0.96
#